data_AF-A0A7V4GUW5-F1
#
_entry.id   AF-A0A7V4GUW5-F1
#
_cell.length_a   1.000
_cell.length_b   1.000
_cell.length_c   1.000
_cell.angle_alpha   90.00
_cell.angle_beta   90.00
_cell.angle_gamma   90.00
#
_symmetry.space_group_name_H-M   'P 1'
#
loop_
_entity.id
_entity.type
_entity.pdbx_description
1 polymer ?
#
loop_
_entity_poly.entity_id
_entity_poly.type
_entity_poly.pdbx_seq_one_letter_code
_entity_poly.pdbx_strand_id
1 'polypeptide(L)'
;MDKIHSKLNIRSDEYLNNRQAFLQHLEIFKQRLTKVFDRSQEESVRRHISRGKLLPRERIERLIDRGSFFLELSPFAAWDQYNNDFPSAGIVTGIGLLHGRETVIVANDATVKGGTYIPETIRKHIRAQEIAMNNHLPCVYLVDSGGVFLPEQARVFPDRDHFGRIFYNQARMSALGIPQIAVVMGSSTAGGAYVPAMCDETIMVRNQAAVFLGGPPLVKAATGEDVTAEELGGADVHTARSGVADYLAENEIQALDLCRDILANRNAGAQQRLDQAAPEEPAYDPSELYGVIPSDLRKAFDPYEVIARIVDGSRFHEFKARYGTSIVTGFARIMGYPVGIIANNGILFSDSALKGTHFIELCKKRFIPLIFLQNIAGFIVG
;
A
#
# COMPACT_ATOMS: atom_id res chain seq x y z
N MET A 1 16.46 -29.88 3.13
CA MET A 1 17.08 -28.55 2.94
C MET A 1 18.08 -28.39 4.07
N ASP A 2 19.32 -28.03 3.75
CA ASP A 2 20.35 -27.90 4.78
C ASP A 2 20.20 -26.58 5.52
N LYS A 3 20.51 -26.61 6.81
CA LYS A 3 20.54 -25.40 7.65
C LYS A 3 21.77 -24.58 7.29
N ILE A 4 21.58 -23.28 7.06
CA ILE A 4 22.70 -22.35 6.95
C ILE A 4 23.38 -22.25 8.32
N HIS A 5 24.68 -22.48 8.37
CA HIS A 5 25.48 -22.24 9.57
C HIS A 5 26.06 -20.82 9.52
N SER A 6 25.47 -19.92 10.33
CA SER A 6 25.93 -18.54 10.50
C SER A 6 27.41 -18.49 10.88
N LYS A 7 28.17 -17.65 10.18
CA LYS A 7 29.56 -17.28 10.49
C LYS A 7 29.64 -15.93 11.22
N LEU A 8 28.51 -15.23 11.33
CA LEU A 8 28.42 -13.96 12.04
C LEU A 8 28.78 -14.12 13.52
N ASN A 9 29.75 -13.31 13.98
CA ASN A 9 30.04 -13.17 15.40
C ASN A 9 29.35 -11.91 15.95
N ILE A 10 28.23 -12.09 16.65
CA ILE A 10 27.43 -11.00 17.23
C ILE A 10 28.14 -10.21 18.36
N ARG A 11 29.32 -10.66 18.78
CA ARG A 11 30.15 -10.00 19.81
C ARG A 11 31.35 -9.26 19.21
N SER A 12 31.53 -9.28 17.89
CA SER A 12 32.64 -8.55 17.26
C SER A 12 32.39 -7.05 17.27
N ASP A 13 33.47 -6.27 17.33
CA ASP A 13 33.39 -4.80 17.24
C ASP A 13 32.76 -4.36 15.91
N GLU A 14 33.03 -5.08 14.81
CA GLU A 14 32.42 -4.81 13.51
C GLU A 14 30.89 -4.93 13.57
N TYR A 15 30.38 -6.03 14.12
CA TYR A 15 28.93 -6.23 14.26
C TYR A 15 28.30 -5.16 15.14
N LEU A 16 28.92 -4.85 16.29
CA LEU A 16 28.40 -3.86 17.23
C LEU A 16 28.34 -2.46 16.61
N ASN A 17 29.38 -2.07 15.84
CA ASN A 17 29.42 -0.81 15.11
C ASN A 17 28.36 -0.74 14.01
N ASN A 18 28.20 -1.81 13.22
CA ASN A 18 27.15 -1.90 12.18
C ASN A 18 25.76 -1.79 12.81
N ARG A 19 25.52 -2.53 13.90
CA ARG A 19 24.27 -2.50 14.65
C ARG A 19 23.96 -1.11 15.18
N GLN A 20 24.94 -0.43 15.75
CA GLN A 20 24.76 0.94 16.23
C GLN A 20 24.37 1.90 15.11
N ALA A 21 25.06 1.84 13.96
CA ALA A 21 24.75 2.67 12.80
C ALA A 21 23.34 2.39 12.26
N PHE A 22 22.95 1.12 12.13
CA PHE A 22 21.60 0.74 11.71
C PHE A 22 20.54 1.29 12.67
N LEU A 23 20.74 1.15 13.99
CA LEU A 23 19.79 1.63 14.99
C LEU A 23 19.60 3.16 14.93
N GLN A 24 20.64 3.92 14.58
CA GLN A 24 20.51 5.37 14.34
C GLN A 24 19.60 5.65 13.13
N HIS A 25 19.76 4.92 12.04
CA HIS A 25 18.87 5.05 10.87
C HIS A 25 17.44 4.61 11.17
N LEU A 26 17.27 3.54 11.93
CA LEU A 26 15.95 3.07 12.38
C LEU A 26 15.26 4.12 13.25
N GLU A 27 16.00 4.81 14.11
CA GLU A 27 15.46 5.88 14.93
C GLU A 27 15.03 7.08 14.07
N ILE A 28 15.84 7.50 13.08
CA ILE A 28 15.43 8.53 12.12
C ILE A 28 14.17 8.11 11.36
N PHE A 29 14.10 6.86 10.92
CA PHE A 29 12.92 6.29 10.26
C PHE A 29 11.68 6.39 11.16
N LYS A 30 11.79 5.95 12.43
CA LYS A 30 10.69 6.00 13.40
C LYS A 30 10.24 7.42 13.69
N GLN A 31 11.17 8.36 13.88
CA GLN A 31 10.85 9.77 14.12
C GLN A 31 10.11 10.39 12.93
N ARG A 32 10.54 10.09 11.70
CA ARG A 32 9.83 10.56 10.49
C ARG A 32 8.45 9.93 10.39
N LEU A 33 8.32 8.63 10.68
CA LEU A 33 7.04 7.94 10.65
C LEU A 33 6.06 8.54 11.67
N THR A 34 6.52 8.81 12.89
CA THR A 34 5.75 9.50 13.92
C THR A 34 5.26 10.86 13.44
N LYS A 35 6.10 11.65 12.75
CA LYS A 35 5.67 12.95 12.18
C LYS A 35 4.58 12.83 11.12
N VAL A 36 4.59 11.75 10.33
CA VAL A 36 3.52 11.50 9.35
C VAL A 36 2.21 11.12 10.06
N PHE A 37 2.29 10.38 11.16
CA PHE A 37 1.12 9.76 11.81
C PHE A 37 0.51 10.65 12.89
N ASP A 38 1.32 11.25 13.75
CA ASP A 38 0.87 12.12 14.84
C ASP A 38 0.80 13.57 14.38
N ARG A 39 -0.37 13.92 13.86
CA ARG A 39 -0.73 15.28 13.42
C ARG A 39 -1.82 15.90 14.29
N SER A 40 -2.05 15.33 15.48
CA SER A 40 -3.14 15.70 16.40
C SER A 40 -3.13 17.18 16.80
N GLN A 41 -1.97 17.82 16.74
CA GLN A 41 -1.79 19.23 17.09
C GLN A 41 -2.12 20.21 15.95
N GLU A 42 -2.28 19.72 14.71
CA GLU A 42 -2.58 20.57 13.57
C GLU A 42 -4.02 21.10 13.61
N GLU A 43 -4.20 22.37 13.25
CA GLU A 43 -5.52 23.02 13.27
C GLU A 43 -6.52 22.34 12.31
N SER A 44 -6.05 21.86 11.15
CA SER A 44 -6.88 21.13 10.18
C SER A 44 -7.42 19.82 10.75
N VAL A 45 -6.62 19.09 11.54
CA VAL A 45 -7.02 17.86 12.22
C VAL A 45 -8.06 18.16 13.29
N ARG A 46 -7.83 19.18 14.14
CA ARG A 46 -8.81 19.59 15.16
C ARG A 46 -10.14 20.04 14.54
N ARG A 47 -10.09 20.77 13.43
CA ARG A 47 -11.26 21.21 12.67
C ARG A 47 -12.02 20.06 12.00
N HIS A 48 -11.32 19.02 11.57
CA HIS A 48 -11.95 17.80 11.04
C HIS A 48 -12.69 17.05 12.14
N ILE A 49 -12.05 16.85 13.29
CA ILE A 49 -12.65 16.19 14.45
C ILE A 49 -13.84 17.00 14.99
N SER A 50 -13.75 18.34 15.01
CA SER A 50 -14.85 19.19 15.48
C SER A 50 -16.12 19.10 14.61
N ARG A 51 -16.03 18.54 13.40
CA ARG A 51 -17.17 18.24 12.53
C ARG A 51 -17.77 16.86 12.78
N GLY A 52 -17.30 16.13 13.80
CA GLY A 52 -17.76 14.79 14.15
C GLY A 52 -17.22 13.67 13.25
N LYS A 53 -16.18 13.95 12.45
CA LYS A 53 -15.60 13.01 11.48
C LYS A 53 -14.40 12.27 12.08
N LEU A 54 -14.27 10.98 11.78
CA LEU A 54 -13.09 10.19 12.11
C LEU A 54 -11.93 10.55 11.17
N LEU A 55 -10.71 10.41 11.67
CA LEU A 55 -9.50 10.52 10.85
C LEU A 55 -9.36 9.29 9.94
N PRO A 56 -8.64 9.40 8.80
CA PRO A 56 -8.52 8.30 7.83
C PRO A 56 -8.00 7.00 8.44
N ARG A 57 -6.99 7.09 9.32
CA ARG A 57 -6.43 5.92 10.03
C ARG A 57 -7.40 5.32 11.03
N GLU A 58 -8.18 6.14 11.71
CA GLU A 58 -9.23 5.68 12.63
C GLU A 58 -10.35 4.97 11.86
N ARG A 59 -10.71 5.47 10.66
CA ARG A 59 -11.66 4.79 9.78
C ARG A 59 -11.13 3.43 9.36
N ILE A 60 -9.86 3.33 8.96
CA ILE A 60 -9.21 2.06 8.60
C ILE A 60 -9.20 1.10 9.80
N GLU A 61 -8.76 1.54 10.98
CA GLU A 61 -8.72 0.75 12.21
C GLU A 61 -10.09 0.15 12.56
N ARG A 62 -11.16 0.94 12.40
CA ARG A 62 -12.54 0.47 12.65
C ARG A 62 -13.08 -0.43 11.53
N LEU A 63 -12.58 -0.27 10.31
CA LEU A 63 -13.03 -1.03 9.14
C LEU A 63 -12.44 -2.45 9.13
N ILE A 64 -11.16 -2.60 9.45
CA ILE A 64 -10.48 -3.89 9.41
C ILE A 64 -10.89 -4.79 10.58
N ASP A 65 -10.63 -6.09 10.44
CA ASP A 65 -10.91 -7.08 11.48
C ASP A 65 -10.14 -6.76 12.75
N ARG A 66 -10.85 -6.83 13.89
CA ARG A 66 -10.29 -6.47 15.19
C ARG A 66 -9.05 -7.31 15.50
N GLY A 67 -7.94 -6.62 15.82
CA GLY A 67 -6.66 -7.26 16.14
C GLY A 67 -5.87 -7.75 14.92
N SER A 68 -6.36 -7.52 13.70
CA SER A 68 -5.60 -7.78 12.48
C SER A 68 -4.57 -6.66 12.22
N PHE A 69 -3.61 -6.96 11.35
CA PHE A 69 -2.61 -6.00 10.92
C PHE A 69 -3.06 -5.24 9.67
N PHE A 70 -2.65 -3.98 9.59
CA PHE A 70 -2.75 -3.18 8.37
C PHE A 70 -1.36 -2.98 7.76
N LEU A 71 -1.15 -3.52 6.57
CA LEU A 71 0.08 -3.29 5.80
C LEU A 71 -0.05 -1.97 5.04
N GLU A 72 0.36 -0.87 5.67
CA GLU A 72 0.37 0.43 5.01
C GLU A 72 1.41 0.51 3.89
N LEU A 73 1.01 1.12 2.78
CA LEU A 73 1.83 1.32 1.59
C LEU A 73 2.30 2.78 1.51
N SER A 74 3.60 2.96 1.32
CA SER A 74 4.23 4.26 1.03
C SER A 74 3.86 5.38 2.02
N PRO A 75 4.09 5.21 3.35
CA PRO A 75 3.78 6.24 4.34
C PRO A 75 4.58 7.53 4.13
N PHE A 76 5.77 7.45 3.51
CA PHE A 76 6.61 8.61 3.18
C PHE A 76 6.33 9.20 1.80
N ALA A 77 5.19 8.90 1.16
CA ALA A 77 4.84 9.57 -0.09
C ALA A 77 4.83 11.10 0.11
N ALA A 78 5.42 11.82 -0.83
CA ALA A 78 5.66 13.27 -0.78
C ALA A 78 6.56 13.78 0.38
N TRP A 79 7.28 12.90 1.08
CA TRP A 79 8.28 13.32 2.07
C TRP A 79 9.41 14.15 1.43
N ASP A 80 9.79 15.25 2.10
CA ASP A 80 10.72 16.28 1.63
C ASP A 80 10.33 16.93 0.28
N GLN A 81 9.03 16.88 -0.05
CA GLN A 81 8.42 17.62 -1.16
C GLN A 81 7.36 18.58 -0.60
N TYR A 82 7.03 19.63 -1.34
CA TYR A 82 5.95 20.57 -0.96
C TYR A 82 6.08 21.11 0.47
N ASN A 83 7.31 21.34 0.95
CA ASN A 83 7.58 21.75 2.34
C ASN A 83 7.00 20.80 3.41
N ASN A 84 6.79 19.53 3.08
CA ASN A 84 6.13 18.52 3.90
C ASN A 84 4.65 18.84 4.24
N ASP A 85 3.99 19.69 3.46
CA ASP A 85 2.57 20.04 3.63
C ASP A 85 1.60 18.93 3.20
N PHE A 86 2.11 17.85 2.58
CA PHE A 86 1.33 16.70 2.10
C PHE A 86 1.83 15.39 2.72
N PRO A 87 1.72 15.19 4.04
CA PRO A 87 2.15 13.96 4.68
C PRO A 87 1.40 12.76 4.10
N SER A 88 2.14 11.67 3.83
CA SER A 88 1.61 10.48 3.16
C SER A 88 0.98 10.77 1.78
N ALA A 89 1.33 11.90 1.16
CA ALA A 89 0.69 12.47 -0.02
C ALA A 89 -0.82 12.73 0.12
N GLY A 90 -1.33 12.96 1.34
CA GLY A 90 -2.76 13.23 1.59
C GLY A 90 -3.68 12.02 1.40
N ILE A 91 -3.12 10.81 1.37
CA ILE A 91 -3.88 9.57 1.20
C ILE A 91 -3.21 8.41 1.94
N VAL A 92 -3.98 7.65 2.70
CA VAL A 92 -3.52 6.42 3.37
C VAL A 92 -3.96 5.24 2.51
N THR A 93 -3.02 4.39 2.10
CA THR A 93 -3.30 3.19 1.32
C THR A 93 -2.67 1.98 1.97
N GLY A 94 -3.29 0.81 1.84
CA GLY A 94 -2.73 -0.42 2.40
C GLY A 94 -3.61 -1.63 2.23
N ILE A 95 -3.17 -2.75 2.80
CA ILE A 95 -3.92 -4.01 2.79
C ILE A 95 -4.34 -4.33 4.23
N GLY A 96 -5.64 -4.54 4.43
CA GLY A 96 -6.23 -4.98 5.69
C GLY A 96 -7.09 -6.22 5.51
N LEU A 97 -7.43 -6.88 6.62
CA LEU A 97 -8.35 -8.00 6.61
C LEU A 97 -9.77 -7.53 6.90
N LEU A 98 -10.73 -7.88 6.04
CA LEU A 98 -12.17 -7.68 6.27
C LEU A 98 -12.85 -9.05 6.14
N HIS A 99 -13.42 -9.56 7.23
CA HIS A 99 -13.98 -10.91 7.31
C HIS A 99 -12.98 -12.00 6.88
N GLY A 100 -11.72 -11.86 7.31
CA GLY A 100 -10.61 -12.75 6.96
C GLY A 100 -10.11 -12.59 5.52
N ARG A 101 -10.56 -11.56 4.79
CA ARG A 101 -10.22 -11.35 3.37
C ARG A 101 -9.31 -10.14 3.22
N GLU A 102 -8.19 -10.35 2.56
CA GLU A 102 -7.24 -9.30 2.19
C GLU A 102 -7.92 -8.31 1.24
N THR A 103 -7.92 -7.04 1.61
CA THR A 103 -8.61 -5.96 0.90
C THR A 103 -7.69 -4.77 0.81
N VAL A 104 -7.55 -4.20 -0.39
CA VAL A 104 -6.86 -2.92 -0.57
C VAL A 104 -7.79 -1.80 -0.13
N ILE A 105 -7.33 -0.98 0.80
CA ILE A 105 -8.05 0.17 1.32
C ILE A 105 -7.33 1.44 0.87
N VAL A 106 -8.09 2.41 0.36
CA VAL A 106 -7.61 3.72 -0.08
C VAL A 106 -8.45 4.79 0.62
N ALA A 107 -7.84 5.54 1.54
CA ALA A 107 -8.53 6.53 2.36
C ALA A 107 -7.93 7.92 2.17
N ASN A 108 -8.73 8.88 1.72
CA ASN A 108 -8.30 10.27 1.60
C ASN A 108 -8.13 10.91 2.98
N ASP A 109 -7.11 11.74 3.13
CA ASP A 109 -6.91 12.58 4.31
C ASP A 109 -7.39 14.01 4.06
N ALA A 110 -8.64 14.27 4.41
CA ALA A 110 -9.25 15.60 4.29
C ALA A 110 -8.52 16.68 5.13
N THR A 111 -7.72 16.28 6.12
CA THR A 111 -6.92 17.23 6.93
C THR A 111 -5.68 17.74 6.17
N VAL A 112 -5.28 17.08 5.09
CA VAL A 112 -4.17 17.47 4.21
C VAL A 112 -4.72 18.27 3.06
N LYS A 113 -4.68 19.60 3.17
CA LYS A 113 -5.12 20.55 2.11
C LYS A 113 -6.50 20.17 1.54
N GLY A 114 -7.44 19.75 2.39
CA GLY A 114 -8.79 19.34 1.99
C GLY A 114 -8.86 17.99 1.26
N GLY A 115 -7.86 17.12 1.40
CA GLY A 115 -7.79 15.84 0.69
C GLY A 115 -7.54 16.00 -0.81
N THR A 116 -6.92 17.11 -1.22
CA THR A 116 -6.71 17.41 -2.64
C THR A 116 -5.57 16.58 -3.23
N TYR A 117 -5.70 16.22 -4.51
CA TYR A 117 -4.73 15.37 -5.19
C TYR A 117 -3.59 16.16 -5.83
N ILE A 118 -2.37 15.89 -5.39
CA ILE A 118 -1.12 16.24 -6.07
C ILE A 118 -0.63 15.04 -6.92
N PRO A 119 0.41 15.18 -7.77
CA PRO A 119 0.91 14.06 -8.58
C PRO A 119 1.27 12.82 -7.75
N GLU A 120 1.83 13.00 -6.55
CA GLU A 120 2.20 11.94 -5.62
C GLU A 120 0.97 11.21 -5.07
N THR A 121 -0.13 11.93 -4.80
CA THR A 121 -1.41 11.33 -4.36
C THR A 121 -1.95 10.40 -5.43
N ILE A 122 -1.93 10.84 -6.69
CA ILE A 122 -2.40 10.05 -7.84
C ILE A 122 -1.52 8.82 -8.04
N ARG A 123 -0.19 9.00 -8.04
CA ARG A 123 0.76 7.89 -8.15
C ARG A 123 0.54 6.86 -7.05
N LYS A 124 0.30 7.30 -5.81
CA LYS A 124 0.03 6.42 -4.66
C LYS A 124 -1.32 5.71 -4.78
N HIS A 125 -2.36 6.39 -5.24
CA HIS A 125 -3.68 5.79 -5.49
C HIS A 125 -3.60 4.73 -6.59
N ILE A 126 -3.04 5.07 -7.76
CA ILE A 126 -2.85 4.12 -8.87
C ILE A 126 -2.00 2.94 -8.42
N ARG A 127 -0.94 3.16 -7.63
CA ARG A 127 -0.10 2.07 -7.11
C ARG A 127 -0.89 1.10 -6.23
N ALA A 128 -1.81 1.58 -5.39
CA ALA A 128 -2.69 0.72 -4.61
C ALA A 128 -3.61 -0.11 -5.52
N GLN A 129 -4.18 0.48 -6.58
CA GLN A 129 -4.99 -0.24 -7.56
C GLN A 129 -4.18 -1.27 -8.35
N GLU A 130 -2.93 -0.98 -8.72
CA GLU A 130 -2.06 -1.97 -9.36
C GLU A 130 -1.81 -3.18 -8.45
N ILE A 131 -1.58 -2.94 -7.16
CA ILE A 131 -1.43 -4.00 -6.16
C ILE A 131 -2.73 -4.82 -6.08
N ALA A 132 -3.88 -4.15 -6.01
CA ALA A 132 -5.18 -4.82 -6.00
C ALA A 132 -5.40 -5.69 -7.23
N MET A 133 -5.17 -5.13 -8.43
CA MET A 133 -5.34 -5.81 -9.70
C MET A 133 -4.38 -7.01 -9.85
N ASN A 134 -3.10 -6.84 -9.52
CA ASN A 134 -2.10 -7.92 -9.64
C ASN A 134 -2.34 -9.06 -8.65
N ASN A 135 -2.95 -8.79 -7.49
CA ASN A 135 -3.20 -9.78 -6.44
C ASN A 135 -4.68 -10.19 -6.32
N HIS A 136 -5.55 -9.70 -7.23
CA HIS A 136 -6.99 -9.96 -7.24
C HIS A 136 -7.70 -9.61 -5.91
N LEU A 137 -7.29 -8.50 -5.29
CA LEU A 137 -7.82 -8.04 -3.99
C LEU A 137 -8.97 -7.05 -4.21
N PRO A 138 -10.10 -7.18 -3.49
CA PRO A 138 -11.13 -6.15 -3.45
C PRO A 138 -10.58 -4.78 -3.08
N CYS A 139 -11.22 -3.72 -3.57
CA CYS A 139 -10.87 -2.34 -3.28
C CYS A 139 -11.98 -1.66 -2.48
N VAL A 140 -11.61 -1.03 -1.37
CA VAL A 140 -12.46 -0.11 -0.61
C VAL A 140 -11.88 1.30 -0.68
N TYR A 141 -12.67 2.24 -1.18
CA TYR A 141 -12.31 3.65 -1.28
C TYR A 141 -13.07 4.44 -0.20
N LEU A 142 -12.36 4.93 0.82
CA LEU A 142 -12.90 5.86 1.81
C LEU A 142 -12.72 7.30 1.29
N VAL A 143 -13.73 7.78 0.57
CA VAL A 143 -13.69 9.01 -0.23
C VAL A 143 -13.98 10.23 0.63
N ASP A 144 -13.05 11.16 0.65
CA ASP A 144 -13.15 12.43 1.39
C ASP A 144 -12.15 13.45 0.80
N SER A 145 -12.46 13.94 -0.41
CA SER A 145 -11.52 14.74 -1.21
C SER A 145 -12.15 15.97 -1.84
N GLY A 146 -11.49 17.11 -1.69
CA GLY A 146 -11.83 18.37 -2.35
C GLY A 146 -11.50 18.43 -3.86
N GLY A 147 -11.05 17.33 -4.48
CA GLY A 147 -10.69 17.27 -5.89
C GLY A 147 -9.18 17.37 -6.14
N VAL A 148 -8.78 17.92 -7.28
CA VAL A 148 -7.36 18.07 -7.63
C VAL A 148 -6.76 19.34 -7.02
N PHE A 149 -5.47 19.31 -6.71
CA PHE A 149 -4.73 20.51 -6.29
C PHE A 149 -4.48 21.39 -7.52
N LEU A 150 -5.34 22.39 -7.73
CA LEU A 150 -5.39 23.20 -8.95
C LEU A 150 -4.05 23.81 -9.41
N PRO A 151 -3.14 24.27 -8.52
CA PRO A 151 -1.82 24.74 -8.96
C PRO A 151 -1.01 23.69 -9.74
N GLU A 152 -1.29 22.40 -9.55
CA GLU A 152 -0.64 21.27 -10.21
C GLU A 152 -1.50 20.65 -11.32
N GLN A 153 -2.58 21.32 -11.78
CA GLN A 153 -3.56 20.75 -12.71
C GLN A 153 -2.94 20.08 -13.95
N ALA A 154 -1.88 20.66 -14.52
CA ALA A 154 -1.22 20.15 -15.72
C ALA A 154 -0.47 18.83 -15.48
N ARG A 155 -0.09 18.57 -14.23
CA ARG A 155 0.63 17.37 -13.77
C ARG A 155 -0.29 16.33 -13.11
N VAL A 156 -1.59 16.60 -13.03
CA VAL A 156 -2.57 15.73 -12.37
C VAL A 156 -3.75 15.35 -13.27
N PHE A 157 -3.99 16.04 -14.40
CA PHE A 157 -5.15 15.80 -15.25
C PHE A 157 -4.86 15.11 -16.60
N PRO A 158 -3.94 15.60 -17.46
CA PRO A 158 -4.00 15.28 -18.90
C PRO A 158 -3.41 13.93 -19.36
N ASP A 159 -2.46 13.34 -18.62
CA ASP A 159 -1.65 12.22 -19.12
C ASP A 159 -2.24 10.84 -18.76
N ARG A 160 -1.74 9.78 -19.40
CA ARG A 160 -2.22 8.39 -19.27
C ARG A 160 -2.30 7.89 -17.82
N ASP A 161 -1.34 8.30 -17.00
CA ASP A 161 -1.19 7.85 -15.61
C ASP A 161 -1.57 8.97 -14.61
N HIS A 162 -2.37 9.94 -15.06
CA HIS A 162 -2.97 11.01 -14.25
C HIS A 162 -4.34 10.59 -13.69
N PHE A 163 -5.09 11.53 -13.10
CA PHE A 163 -6.28 11.29 -12.28
C PHE A 163 -7.32 10.36 -12.95
N GLY A 164 -7.53 10.50 -14.27
CA GLY A 164 -8.46 9.64 -15.03
C GLY A 164 -8.10 8.14 -15.03
N ARG A 165 -6.84 7.79 -14.76
CA ARG A 165 -6.41 6.40 -14.68
C ARG A 165 -7.06 5.63 -13.53
N ILE A 166 -7.47 6.33 -12.48
CA ILE A 166 -8.18 5.75 -11.33
C ILE A 166 -9.47 5.09 -11.80
N PHE A 167 -10.26 5.81 -12.61
CA PHE A 167 -11.54 5.33 -13.15
C PHE A 167 -11.36 4.20 -14.16
N TYR A 168 -10.35 4.33 -15.02
CA TYR A 168 -9.97 3.27 -15.94
C TYR A 168 -9.66 1.97 -15.19
N ASN A 169 -8.87 2.05 -14.12
CA ASN A 169 -8.52 0.89 -13.31
C ASN A 169 -9.74 0.33 -12.57
N GLN A 170 -10.62 1.16 -12.00
CA GLN A 170 -11.87 0.71 -11.36
C GLN A 170 -12.71 -0.12 -12.33
N ALA A 171 -12.99 0.41 -13.52
CA ALA A 171 -13.77 -0.29 -14.54
C ALA A 171 -13.11 -1.61 -14.99
N ARG A 172 -11.78 -1.61 -15.15
CA ARG A 172 -11.03 -2.83 -15.52
C ARG A 172 -11.06 -3.88 -14.41
N MET A 173 -10.88 -3.48 -13.15
CA MET A 173 -10.92 -4.39 -12.01
C MET A 173 -12.32 -4.97 -11.79
N SER A 174 -13.36 -4.14 -11.87
CA SER A 174 -14.76 -4.59 -11.83
C SER A 174 -15.04 -5.61 -12.94
N ALA A 175 -14.61 -5.34 -14.19
CA ALA A 175 -14.74 -6.28 -15.30
C ALA A 175 -13.97 -7.61 -15.11
N LEU A 176 -12.94 -7.63 -14.26
CA LEU A 176 -12.20 -8.84 -13.86
C LEU A 176 -12.84 -9.56 -12.65
N GLY A 177 -13.97 -9.06 -12.13
CA GLY A 177 -14.64 -9.60 -10.95
C GLY A 177 -13.95 -9.23 -9.63
N ILE A 178 -13.12 -8.18 -9.63
CA ILE A 178 -12.47 -7.61 -8.45
C ILE A 178 -13.35 -6.47 -7.91
N PRO A 179 -14.02 -6.64 -6.76
CA PRO A 179 -15.02 -5.70 -6.26
C PRO A 179 -14.45 -4.31 -6.01
N GLN A 180 -15.21 -3.30 -6.40
CA GLN A 180 -14.95 -1.89 -6.17
C GLN A 180 -16.03 -1.33 -5.25
N ILE A 181 -15.67 -0.90 -4.04
CA ILE A 181 -16.63 -0.38 -3.06
C ILE A 181 -16.24 1.03 -2.67
N ALA A 182 -17.18 1.98 -2.75
CA ALA A 182 -16.96 3.34 -2.29
C ALA A 182 -17.72 3.61 -0.99
N VAL A 183 -17.06 4.28 -0.05
CA VAL A 183 -17.67 4.84 1.15
C VAL A 183 -17.39 6.34 1.12
N VAL A 184 -18.40 7.13 0.75
CA VAL A 184 -18.27 8.60 0.68
C VAL A 184 -18.54 9.18 2.05
N MET A 185 -17.50 9.76 2.64
CA MET A 185 -17.49 10.29 4.00
C MET A 185 -17.23 11.81 4.01
N GLY A 186 -17.43 12.46 2.87
CA GLY A 186 -17.23 13.89 2.71
C GLY A 186 -17.44 14.33 1.26
N SER A 187 -16.70 15.34 0.84
CA SER A 187 -16.80 15.85 -0.52
C SER A 187 -16.21 14.86 -1.53
N SER A 188 -16.85 14.77 -2.69
CA SER A 188 -16.37 14.08 -3.89
C SER A 188 -16.77 14.90 -5.11
N THR A 189 -15.89 15.83 -5.50
CA THR A 189 -16.20 16.86 -6.50
C THR A 189 -15.50 16.64 -7.84
N ALA A 190 -16.14 17.06 -8.92
CA ALA A 190 -15.63 17.04 -10.29
C ALA A 190 -15.16 15.64 -10.71
N GLY A 191 -13.88 15.48 -11.05
CA GLY A 191 -13.34 14.16 -11.38
C GLY A 191 -13.54 13.16 -10.23
N GLY A 192 -13.44 13.60 -8.97
CA GLY A 192 -13.55 12.71 -7.81
C GLY A 192 -14.91 12.01 -7.73
N ALA A 193 -15.96 12.64 -8.28
CA ALA A 193 -17.32 12.10 -8.31
C ALA A 193 -17.41 10.75 -9.05
N TYR A 194 -16.48 10.46 -9.97
CA TYR A 194 -16.43 9.17 -10.65
C TYR A 194 -15.92 8.03 -9.76
N VAL A 195 -15.20 8.30 -8.66
CA VAL A 195 -14.79 7.23 -7.73
C VAL A 195 -16.03 6.48 -7.20
N PRO A 196 -17.01 7.13 -6.55
CA PRO A 196 -18.24 6.45 -6.16
C PRO A 196 -19.09 6.02 -7.35
N ALA A 197 -19.28 6.88 -8.36
CA ALA A 197 -20.18 6.55 -9.48
C ALA A 197 -19.73 5.36 -10.33
N MET A 198 -18.48 4.92 -10.24
CA MET A 198 -17.93 3.76 -10.96
C MET A 198 -17.54 2.59 -10.04
N CYS A 199 -17.86 2.65 -8.75
CA CYS A 199 -17.79 1.48 -7.88
C CYS A 199 -19.00 0.57 -8.10
N ASP A 200 -18.84 -0.72 -7.81
CA ASP A 200 -19.90 -1.71 -7.91
C ASP A 200 -21.00 -1.44 -6.86
N GLU A 201 -20.60 -0.99 -5.68
CA GLU A 201 -21.50 -0.59 -4.59
C GLU A 201 -20.96 0.66 -3.87
N THR A 202 -21.86 1.60 -3.58
CA THR A 202 -21.54 2.91 -3.01
C THR A 202 -22.39 3.23 -1.79
N ILE A 203 -21.72 3.58 -0.69
CA ILE A 203 -22.31 4.04 0.57
C ILE A 203 -22.07 5.54 0.71
N MET A 204 -23.09 6.30 1.11
CA MET A 204 -22.97 7.73 1.42
C MET A 204 -23.43 8.05 2.84
N VAL A 205 -22.63 8.83 3.58
CA VAL A 205 -22.98 9.32 4.92
C VAL A 205 -23.92 10.53 4.81
N ARG A 206 -25.12 10.43 5.41
CA ARG A 206 -26.13 11.49 5.45
C ARG A 206 -25.59 12.78 6.06
N ASN A 207 -25.99 13.93 5.51
CA ASN A 207 -25.61 15.27 5.98
C ASN A 207 -24.09 15.51 6.07
N GLN A 208 -23.30 14.73 5.32
CA GLN A 208 -21.84 14.79 5.37
C GLN A 208 -21.22 14.51 4.01
N ALA A 209 -21.68 13.48 3.32
CA ALA A 209 -21.22 13.08 2.00
C ALA A 209 -21.88 13.96 0.93
N ALA A 210 -21.09 14.41 -0.05
CA ALA A 210 -21.61 15.12 -1.19
C ALA A 210 -20.86 14.75 -2.47
N VAL A 211 -21.60 14.38 -3.52
CA VAL A 211 -21.06 13.96 -4.82
C VAL A 211 -21.60 14.89 -5.90
N PHE A 212 -20.73 15.49 -6.71
CA PHE A 212 -21.17 16.33 -7.83
C PHE A 212 -20.06 16.57 -8.85
N LEU A 213 -20.41 16.70 -10.13
CA LEU A 213 -19.46 17.08 -11.19
C LEU A 213 -19.03 18.56 -11.09
N GLY A 214 -19.87 19.40 -10.50
CA GLY A 214 -19.58 20.78 -10.21
C GLY A 214 -20.21 21.16 -8.88
N GLY A 215 -19.42 21.58 -7.90
CA GLY A 215 -19.95 21.96 -6.59
C GLY A 215 -20.70 23.28 -6.61
N PRO A 216 -21.33 23.67 -5.48
CA PRO A 216 -22.09 24.91 -5.37
C PRO A 216 -21.38 26.17 -5.89
N PRO A 217 -20.06 26.38 -5.65
CA PRO A 217 -19.37 27.55 -6.21
C PRO A 217 -19.36 27.55 -7.75
N LEU A 218 -19.24 26.38 -8.38
CA LEU A 218 -19.22 26.26 -9.85
C LEU A 218 -20.64 26.42 -10.43
N VAL A 219 -21.65 25.86 -9.78
CA VAL A 219 -23.06 26.02 -10.19
C VAL A 219 -23.46 27.49 -10.13
N LYS A 220 -23.14 28.18 -9.03
CA LYS A 220 -23.39 29.62 -8.89
C LYS A 220 -22.67 30.42 -9.96
N ALA A 221 -21.40 30.11 -10.23
CA ALA A 221 -20.63 30.82 -11.26
C ALA A 221 -21.17 30.60 -12.68
N ALA A 222 -21.69 29.40 -12.98
CA ALA A 222 -22.16 29.04 -14.32
C ALA A 222 -23.61 29.47 -14.59
N THR A 223 -24.48 29.44 -13.58
CA THR A 223 -25.94 29.58 -13.75
C THR A 223 -26.55 30.71 -12.93
N GLY A 224 -25.84 31.21 -11.92
CA GLY A 224 -26.38 32.16 -10.94
C GLY A 224 -27.23 31.51 -9.85
N GLU A 225 -27.45 30.20 -9.88
CA GLU A 225 -28.25 29.48 -8.88
C GLU A 225 -27.49 29.34 -7.55
N ASP A 226 -28.18 29.66 -6.45
CA ASP A 226 -27.72 29.43 -5.09
C ASP A 226 -28.31 28.11 -4.58
N VAL A 227 -27.44 27.10 -4.43
CA VAL A 227 -27.81 25.76 -3.97
C VAL A 227 -26.80 25.28 -2.92
N THR A 228 -27.24 24.57 -1.90
CA THR A 228 -26.31 23.98 -0.92
C THR A 228 -25.69 22.68 -1.44
N ALA A 229 -24.59 22.22 -0.81
CA ALA A 229 -23.97 20.95 -1.18
C ALA A 229 -24.92 19.74 -0.97
N GLU A 230 -25.73 19.77 0.09
CA GLU A 230 -26.69 18.72 0.41
C GLU A 230 -27.84 18.68 -0.61
N GLU A 231 -28.39 19.85 -0.99
CA GLU A 231 -29.44 19.94 -2.01
C GLU A 231 -28.96 19.54 -3.41
N LEU A 232 -27.70 19.86 -3.73
CA LEU A 232 -27.13 19.60 -5.05
C LEU A 232 -26.76 18.12 -5.25
N GLY A 233 -26.18 17.49 -4.23
CA GLY A 233 -25.60 16.15 -4.36
C GLY A 233 -25.35 15.45 -3.04
N GLY A 234 -26.20 15.71 -2.04
CA GLY A 234 -26.16 15.05 -0.74
C GLY A 234 -26.52 13.57 -0.82
N ALA A 235 -26.39 12.88 0.31
CA ALA A 235 -26.65 11.43 0.38
C ALA A 235 -28.12 11.09 0.07
N ASP A 236 -29.08 11.90 0.54
CA ASP A 236 -30.50 11.72 0.22
C ASP A 236 -30.78 11.89 -1.29
N VAL A 237 -30.11 12.82 -1.96
CA VAL A 237 -30.25 13.01 -3.43
C VAL A 237 -29.79 11.76 -4.18
N HIS A 238 -28.66 11.19 -3.77
CA HIS A 238 -28.07 10.06 -4.50
C HIS A 238 -28.67 8.71 -4.18
N THR A 239 -29.20 8.51 -2.98
CA THR A 239 -29.83 7.25 -2.56
C THR A 239 -31.34 7.21 -2.83
N ALA A 240 -32.04 8.35 -2.86
CA ALA A 240 -33.49 8.38 -3.06
C ALA A 240 -33.95 8.82 -4.45
N ARG A 241 -33.11 9.52 -5.24
CA ARG A 241 -33.52 10.09 -6.54
C ARG A 241 -32.67 9.66 -7.72
N SER A 242 -31.36 9.92 -7.68
CA SER A 242 -30.51 9.68 -8.85
C SER A 242 -29.99 8.25 -8.98
N GLY A 243 -29.86 7.52 -7.87
CA GLY A 243 -29.31 6.16 -7.86
C GLY A 243 -27.79 6.08 -8.07
N VAL A 244 -27.06 7.19 -7.84
CA VAL A 244 -25.59 7.19 -7.87
C VAL A 244 -24.99 6.47 -6.65
N ALA A 245 -25.75 6.37 -5.56
CA ALA A 245 -25.37 5.65 -4.37
C ALA A 245 -26.46 4.64 -3.99
N ASP A 246 -26.03 3.51 -3.44
CA ASP A 246 -26.88 2.35 -3.17
C ASP A 246 -27.33 2.30 -1.71
N TYR A 247 -26.49 2.79 -0.79
CA TYR A 247 -26.73 2.72 0.64
C TYR A 247 -26.60 4.08 1.32
N LEU A 248 -27.57 4.38 2.17
CA LEU A 248 -27.57 5.56 3.03
C LEU A 248 -27.11 5.17 4.44
N ALA A 249 -26.05 5.81 4.93
CA ALA A 249 -25.55 5.63 6.29
C ALA A 249 -25.84 6.89 7.12
N GLU A 250 -26.32 6.72 8.35
CA GLU A 250 -26.62 7.82 9.26
C GLU A 250 -25.36 8.46 9.87
N ASN A 251 -24.24 7.72 9.88
CA ASN A 251 -22.95 8.19 10.36
C ASN A 251 -21.80 7.33 9.81
N GLU A 252 -20.56 7.75 10.08
CA GLU A 252 -19.37 7.03 9.61
C GLU A 252 -19.25 5.61 10.15
N ILE A 253 -19.72 5.31 11.37
CA ILE A 253 -19.63 3.96 11.94
C ILE A 253 -20.53 3.01 11.16
N GLN A 254 -21.79 3.40 10.97
CA GLN A 254 -22.72 2.61 10.16
C GLN A 254 -22.22 2.45 8.72
N ALA A 255 -21.57 3.46 8.15
CA ALA A 255 -21.01 3.36 6.81
C ALA A 255 -19.89 2.31 6.72
N LEU A 256 -19.05 2.22 7.75
CA LEU A 256 -18.00 1.18 7.83
C LEU A 256 -18.61 -0.21 8.06
N ASP A 257 -19.66 -0.33 8.89
CA ASP A 257 -20.38 -1.59 9.10
C ASP A 257 -21.03 -2.10 7.82
N LEU A 258 -21.71 -1.22 7.06
CA LEU A 258 -22.29 -1.55 5.76
C LEU A 258 -21.21 -2.01 4.75
N CYS A 259 -20.05 -1.35 4.74
CA CYS A 259 -18.93 -1.75 3.88
C CYS A 259 -18.44 -3.17 4.21
N ARG A 260 -18.39 -3.51 5.50
CA ARG A 260 -18.06 -4.86 5.96
C ARG A 260 -19.13 -5.88 5.52
N ASP A 261 -20.41 -5.56 5.64
CA ASP A 261 -21.52 -6.41 5.24
C ASP A 261 -21.53 -6.70 3.73
N ILE A 262 -21.24 -5.69 2.90
CA ILE A 262 -21.07 -5.86 1.44
C ILE A 262 -20.00 -6.92 1.15
N LEU A 263 -18.84 -6.83 1.78
CA LEU A 263 -17.76 -7.79 1.58
C LEU A 263 -18.05 -9.18 2.15
N ALA A 264 -18.88 -9.28 3.20
CA ALA A 264 -19.31 -10.55 3.77
C ALA A 264 -20.19 -11.36 2.81
N ASN A 265 -21.06 -10.69 2.05
CA ASN A 265 -22.02 -11.30 1.12
C ASN A 265 -21.40 -11.82 -0.19
N ARG A 266 -20.09 -11.67 -0.38
CA ARG A 266 -19.39 -12.14 -1.58
C ARG A 266 -18.89 -13.59 -1.42
N ASN A 267 -18.90 -14.36 -2.50
CA ASN A 267 -18.19 -15.64 -2.56
C ASN A 267 -16.68 -15.43 -2.43
N ALA A 268 -16.01 -16.30 -1.67
CA ALA A 268 -14.55 -16.29 -1.63
C ALA A 268 -14.01 -16.58 -3.05
N GLY A 269 -13.13 -15.71 -3.55
CA GLY A 269 -12.43 -15.94 -4.80
C GLY A 269 -11.49 -17.14 -4.69
N ALA A 270 -11.14 -17.74 -5.83
CA ALA A 270 -10.14 -18.81 -5.86
C ALA A 270 -8.76 -18.23 -5.52
N GLN A 271 -8.19 -18.64 -4.39
CA GLN A 271 -6.78 -18.34 -4.07
C GLN A 271 -5.86 -19.38 -4.72
N GLN A 272 -4.70 -18.94 -5.19
CA GLN A 272 -3.66 -19.85 -5.64
C GLN A 272 -3.24 -20.75 -4.48
N ARG A 273 -3.43 -22.07 -4.64
CA ARG A 273 -2.95 -23.05 -3.67
C ARG A 273 -1.46 -23.21 -3.83
N LEU A 274 -0.72 -22.80 -2.80
CA LEU A 274 0.70 -23.10 -2.64
C LEU A 274 0.85 -24.32 -1.72
N ASP A 275 1.91 -25.09 -1.92
CA ASP A 275 2.32 -26.14 -1.00
C ASP A 275 2.83 -25.52 0.30
N GLN A 276 1.93 -25.08 1.18
CA GLN A 276 2.27 -24.45 2.46
C GLN A 276 2.62 -25.52 3.49
N ALA A 277 3.72 -25.30 4.22
CA ALA A 277 4.10 -26.10 5.38
C ALA A 277 3.71 -25.38 6.69
N ALA A 278 3.82 -26.07 7.83
CA ALA A 278 3.75 -25.40 9.12
C ALA A 278 4.89 -24.36 9.22
N PRO A 279 4.59 -23.10 9.60
CA PRO A 279 5.61 -22.09 9.84
C PRO A 279 6.61 -22.53 10.92
N GLU A 280 7.87 -22.15 10.75
CA GLU A 280 8.92 -22.36 11.76
C GLU A 280 9.77 -21.08 11.83
N GLU A 281 10.11 -20.64 13.04
CA GLU A 281 10.99 -19.49 13.23
C GLU A 281 12.38 -19.74 12.60
N PRO A 282 13.08 -18.69 12.12
CA PRO A 282 14.47 -18.80 11.76
C PRO A 282 15.31 -19.29 12.95
N ALA A 283 16.39 -20.03 12.67
CA ALA A 283 17.24 -20.58 13.71
C ALA A 283 18.22 -19.55 14.33
N TYR A 284 18.22 -18.32 13.83
CA TYR A 284 18.97 -17.17 14.33
C TYR A 284 18.00 -16.01 14.53
N ASP A 285 18.21 -15.19 15.56
CA ASP A 285 17.30 -14.09 15.87
C ASP A 285 17.27 -13.07 14.70
N PRO A 286 16.09 -12.77 14.11
CA PRO A 286 15.96 -11.75 13.08
C PRO A 286 16.50 -10.37 13.48
N SER A 287 16.53 -10.04 14.77
CA SER A 287 17.09 -8.79 15.29
C SER A 287 18.60 -8.66 15.04
N GLU A 288 19.29 -9.78 14.78
CA GLU A 288 20.71 -9.77 14.42
C GLU A 288 20.97 -9.14 13.04
N LEU A 289 19.96 -9.03 12.17
CA LEU A 289 20.08 -8.35 10.87
C LEU A 289 20.65 -6.93 10.99
N TYR A 290 20.40 -6.26 12.12
CA TYR A 290 20.87 -4.89 12.35
C TYR A 290 22.40 -4.76 12.31
N GLY A 291 23.14 -5.82 12.65
CA GLY A 291 24.62 -5.81 12.58
C GLY A 291 25.20 -6.56 11.38
N VAL A 292 24.37 -7.20 10.55
CA VAL A 292 24.81 -7.93 9.35
C VAL A 292 25.27 -6.97 8.25
N ILE A 293 24.54 -5.87 8.04
CA ILE A 293 24.80 -4.93 6.95
C ILE A 293 25.93 -3.96 7.36
N PRO A 294 27.04 -3.88 6.59
CA PRO A 294 28.11 -2.95 6.87
C PRO A 294 27.66 -1.49 6.81
N SER A 295 28.15 -0.66 7.73
CA SER A 295 27.92 0.79 7.69
C SER A 295 28.64 1.48 6.52
N ASP A 296 29.80 0.95 6.09
CA ASP A 296 30.45 1.34 4.84
C ASP A 296 29.85 0.55 3.67
N LEU A 297 29.02 1.23 2.86
CA LEU A 297 28.31 0.64 1.71
C LEU A 297 29.21 0.05 0.63
N ARG A 298 30.53 0.30 0.68
CA ARG A 298 31.51 -0.32 -0.23
C ARG A 298 31.96 -1.69 0.23
N LYS A 299 31.76 -2.05 1.50
CA LYS A 299 32.12 -3.36 2.04
C LYS A 299 31.09 -4.39 1.61
N ALA A 300 31.58 -5.50 1.06
CA ALA A 300 30.74 -6.66 0.81
C ALA A 300 30.30 -7.30 2.14
N PHE A 301 29.14 -7.95 2.13
CA PHE A 301 28.69 -8.82 3.21
C PHE A 301 28.13 -10.11 2.62
N ASP A 302 28.06 -11.14 3.44
CA ASP A 302 27.58 -12.46 3.04
C ASP A 302 26.02 -12.48 3.04
N PRO A 303 25.35 -12.61 1.88
CA PRO A 303 23.89 -12.66 1.82
C PRO A 303 23.29 -13.90 2.50
N TYR A 304 24.05 -14.98 2.73
CA TYR A 304 23.56 -16.13 3.50
C TYR A 304 23.20 -15.72 4.94
N GLU A 305 23.86 -14.70 5.50
CA GLU A 305 23.54 -14.18 6.84
C GLU A 305 22.17 -13.49 6.87
N VAL A 306 21.75 -12.86 5.77
CA VAL A 306 20.39 -12.32 5.65
C VAL A 306 19.38 -13.46 5.46
N ILE A 307 19.66 -14.38 4.53
CA ILE A 307 18.77 -15.51 4.23
C ILE A 307 18.51 -16.34 5.50
N ALA A 308 19.54 -16.65 6.28
CA ALA A 308 19.44 -17.43 7.50
C ALA A 308 18.51 -16.83 8.56
N ARG A 309 18.26 -15.51 8.52
CA ARG A 309 17.44 -14.78 9.50
C ARG A 309 16.03 -14.46 9.02
N ILE A 310 15.68 -14.84 7.79
CA ILE A 310 14.34 -14.59 7.21
C ILE A 310 13.61 -15.86 6.77
N VAL A 311 14.30 -17.00 6.66
CA VAL A 311 13.70 -18.26 6.19
C VAL A 311 13.50 -19.26 7.33
N ASP A 312 12.46 -20.07 7.19
CA ASP A 312 12.01 -21.05 8.19
C ASP A 312 13.13 -22.03 8.55
N GLY A 313 13.45 -22.12 9.85
CA GLY A 313 14.53 -22.95 10.38
C GLY A 313 15.93 -22.65 9.82
N SER A 314 16.12 -21.48 9.20
CA SER A 314 17.33 -21.09 8.47
C SER A 314 17.74 -22.09 7.39
N ARG A 315 16.77 -22.80 6.79
CA ARG A 315 17.02 -23.84 5.78
C ARG A 315 16.99 -23.27 4.37
N PHE A 316 18.03 -23.59 3.60
CA PHE A 316 18.19 -23.09 2.24
C PHE A 316 18.72 -24.19 1.33
N HIS A 317 18.02 -24.46 0.24
CA HIS A 317 18.49 -25.36 -0.80
C HIS A 317 19.05 -24.55 -1.96
N GLU A 318 20.37 -24.36 -1.93
CA GLU A 318 21.04 -23.56 -2.93
C GLU A 318 21.08 -24.24 -4.31
N PHE A 319 20.68 -23.50 -5.33
CA PHE A 319 20.80 -23.86 -6.73
C PHE A 319 22.11 -23.32 -7.31
N LYS A 320 22.85 -24.17 -8.05
CA LYS A 320 24.12 -23.80 -8.71
C LYS A 320 25.12 -23.10 -7.75
N ALA A 321 25.34 -23.68 -6.57
CA ALA A 321 26.22 -23.11 -5.54
C ALA A 321 27.67 -22.84 -6.00
N ARG A 322 28.14 -23.54 -7.03
CA ARG A 322 29.52 -23.44 -7.55
C ARG A 322 29.65 -22.70 -8.89
N TYR A 323 28.59 -22.04 -9.35
CA TYR A 323 28.55 -21.35 -10.65
C TYR A 323 27.89 -19.98 -10.48
N GLY A 324 28.42 -18.91 -11.11
CA GLY A 324 27.87 -17.56 -10.95
C GLY A 324 27.74 -17.14 -9.49
N THR A 325 28.81 -17.26 -8.71
CA THR A 325 28.79 -17.13 -7.23
C THR A 325 28.55 -15.70 -6.73
N SER A 326 28.54 -14.70 -7.62
CA SER A 326 28.13 -13.33 -7.29
C SER A 326 26.62 -13.13 -7.26
N ILE A 327 25.83 -14.19 -7.52
CA ILE A 327 24.42 -14.25 -7.20
C ILE A 327 24.12 -15.58 -6.49
N VAL A 328 23.50 -15.51 -5.32
CA VAL A 328 23.00 -16.67 -4.58
C VAL A 328 21.56 -16.91 -5.02
N THR A 329 21.25 -18.15 -5.39
CA THR A 329 19.90 -18.55 -5.79
C THR A 329 19.51 -19.83 -5.09
N GLY A 330 18.30 -19.95 -4.58
CA GLY A 330 17.89 -21.19 -3.93
C GLY A 330 16.48 -21.16 -3.38
N PHE A 331 16.01 -22.33 -2.97
CA PHE A 331 14.66 -22.54 -2.46
C PHE A 331 14.66 -22.51 -0.94
N ALA A 332 13.63 -21.89 -0.37
CA ALA A 332 13.39 -21.84 1.07
C ALA A 332 11.88 -21.83 1.37
N ARG A 333 11.55 -21.65 2.65
CA ARG A 333 10.19 -21.30 3.08
C ARG A 333 10.23 -20.06 3.96
N ILE A 334 9.18 -19.24 3.91
CA ILE A 334 8.96 -18.11 4.82
C ILE A 334 7.52 -18.20 5.29
N MET A 335 7.31 -18.32 6.60
CA MET A 335 5.98 -18.52 7.19
C MET A 335 5.24 -19.70 6.54
N GLY A 336 5.97 -20.79 6.23
CA GLY A 336 5.45 -21.98 5.56
C GLY A 336 5.34 -21.87 4.03
N TYR A 337 5.30 -20.66 3.46
CA TYR A 337 5.18 -20.45 2.02
C TYR A 337 6.47 -20.83 1.28
N PRO A 338 6.42 -21.63 0.20
CA PRO A 338 7.61 -21.93 -0.59
C PRO A 338 8.06 -20.67 -1.33
N VAL A 339 9.35 -20.36 -1.31
CA VAL A 339 9.93 -19.20 -2.00
C VAL A 339 11.20 -19.57 -2.75
N GLY A 340 11.43 -18.89 -3.88
CA GLY A 340 12.70 -18.86 -4.58
C GLY A 340 13.40 -17.54 -4.28
N ILE A 341 14.58 -17.60 -3.69
CA ILE A 341 15.35 -16.40 -3.33
C ILE A 341 16.46 -16.19 -4.36
N ILE A 342 16.61 -14.94 -4.78
CA ILE A 342 17.72 -14.46 -5.61
C ILE A 342 18.36 -13.30 -4.85
N ALA A 343 19.60 -13.47 -4.41
CA ALA A 343 20.33 -12.50 -3.60
C ALA A 343 21.67 -12.13 -4.25
N ASN A 344 21.98 -10.84 -4.31
CA ASN A 344 23.28 -10.40 -4.81
C ASN A 344 24.41 -10.72 -3.83
N ASN A 345 25.56 -11.11 -4.37
CA ASN A 345 26.79 -11.38 -3.64
C ASN A 345 28.00 -10.73 -4.35
N GLY A 346 27.79 -9.52 -4.87
CA GLY A 346 28.80 -8.76 -5.63
C GLY A 346 28.33 -8.35 -7.02
N ILE A 347 29.31 -8.02 -7.86
CA ILE A 347 29.13 -7.58 -9.26
C ILE A 347 28.58 -8.74 -10.11
N LEU A 348 27.65 -8.44 -11.02
CA LEU A 348 27.07 -9.46 -11.90
C LEU A 348 27.93 -9.73 -13.13
N PHE A 349 28.08 -11.00 -13.46
CA PHE A 349 28.77 -11.50 -14.66
C PHE A 349 27.76 -12.26 -15.55
N SER A 350 28.21 -12.65 -16.75
CA SER A 350 27.38 -13.42 -17.70
C SER A 350 26.86 -14.74 -17.08
N ASP A 351 27.70 -15.45 -16.34
CA ASP A 351 27.33 -16.68 -15.63
C ASP A 351 26.31 -16.42 -14.51
N SER A 352 26.35 -15.26 -13.86
CA SER A 352 25.37 -14.82 -12.87
C SER A 352 23.99 -14.65 -13.51
N ALA A 353 23.94 -14.01 -14.69
CA ALA A 353 22.70 -13.86 -15.45
C ALA A 353 22.14 -15.21 -15.92
N LEU A 354 23.00 -16.09 -16.47
CA LEU A 354 22.60 -17.45 -16.88
C LEU A 354 22.09 -18.29 -15.69
N LYS A 355 22.69 -18.13 -14.52
CA LYS A 355 22.21 -18.75 -13.28
C LYS A 355 20.83 -18.22 -12.88
N GLY A 356 20.68 -16.90 -12.80
CA GLY A 356 19.44 -16.24 -12.42
C GLY A 356 18.28 -16.59 -13.35
N THR A 357 18.48 -16.51 -14.68
CA THR A 357 17.46 -16.84 -15.67
C THR A 357 16.96 -18.27 -15.53
N HIS A 358 17.87 -19.26 -15.46
CA HIS A 358 17.46 -20.66 -15.28
C HIS A 358 16.72 -20.84 -13.94
N PHE A 359 17.16 -20.20 -12.87
CA PHE A 359 16.46 -20.29 -11.59
C PHE A 359 15.03 -19.71 -11.64
N ILE A 360 14.84 -18.58 -12.32
CA ILE A 360 13.52 -17.97 -12.55
C ILE A 360 12.61 -18.92 -13.35
N GLU A 361 13.13 -19.57 -14.40
CA GLU A 361 12.39 -20.56 -15.19
C GLU A 361 11.90 -21.73 -14.34
N LEU A 362 12.75 -22.21 -13.42
CA LEU A 362 12.38 -23.27 -12.48
C LEU A 362 11.28 -22.82 -11.51
N CYS A 363 11.39 -21.61 -10.94
CA CYS A 363 10.39 -21.07 -10.03
C CYS A 363 9.04 -20.88 -10.75
N LYS A 364 9.06 -20.32 -11.97
CA LYS A 364 7.87 -20.16 -12.82
C LYS A 364 7.20 -21.51 -13.11
N LYS A 365 7.96 -22.52 -13.53
CA LYS A 365 7.43 -23.86 -13.84
C LYS A 365 6.77 -24.54 -12.62
N ARG A 366 7.21 -24.19 -11.41
CA ARG A 366 6.74 -24.78 -10.15
C ARG A 366 5.75 -23.88 -9.40
N PHE A 367 5.37 -22.73 -9.96
CA PHE A 367 4.52 -21.74 -9.31
C PHE A 367 5.04 -21.28 -7.94
N ILE A 368 6.36 -21.11 -7.83
CA ILE A 368 7.03 -20.66 -6.60
C ILE A 368 7.25 -19.13 -6.67
N PRO A 369 6.73 -18.34 -5.72
CA PRO A 369 7.02 -16.91 -5.59
C PRO A 369 8.51 -16.60 -5.51
N LEU A 370 8.92 -15.48 -6.12
CA LEU A 370 10.30 -15.02 -6.12
C LEU A 370 10.51 -13.87 -5.13
N ILE A 371 11.61 -13.94 -4.39
CA ILE A 371 12.10 -12.86 -3.51
C ILE A 371 13.46 -12.43 -4.02
N PHE A 372 13.61 -11.13 -4.30
CA PHE A 372 14.87 -10.52 -4.71
C PHE A 372 15.45 -9.73 -3.55
N LEU A 373 16.65 -10.11 -3.09
CA LEU A 373 17.44 -9.37 -2.12
C LEU A 373 18.48 -8.54 -2.85
N GLN A 374 18.16 -7.27 -3.09
CA GLN A 374 18.97 -6.39 -3.93
C GLN A 374 20.11 -5.75 -3.14
N ASN A 375 21.34 -6.06 -3.55
CA ASN A 375 22.57 -5.38 -3.13
C ASN A 375 23.55 -5.39 -4.31
N ILE A 376 23.31 -4.52 -5.29
CA ILE A 376 23.96 -4.58 -6.59
C ILE A 376 24.55 -3.24 -7.02
N ALA A 377 25.83 -3.25 -7.40
CA ALA A 377 26.51 -2.10 -8.00
C ALA A 377 26.36 -2.03 -9.53
N GLY A 378 26.15 -3.18 -10.18
CA GLY A 378 25.99 -3.29 -11.63
C GLY A 378 26.57 -4.57 -12.21
N PHE A 379 26.65 -4.62 -13.53
CA PHE A 379 27.37 -5.66 -14.27
C PHE A 379 28.85 -5.30 -14.41
N ILE A 380 29.70 -6.32 -14.60
CA ILE A 380 31.08 -6.11 -15.01
C ILE A 380 31.13 -5.35 -16.34
N VAL A 381 32.13 -4.47 -16.51
CA VAL A 381 32.41 -3.74 -17.75
C VAL A 381 33.85 -4.00 -18.14
N GLY A 382 34.09 -4.38 -19.40
CA GLY A 382 35.39 -4.84 -19.91
C GLY A 382 35.44 -6.35 -19.96
#